data_AF-M1PEF9-F1
#
_entry.id   AF-M1PEF9-F1
#
_cell.length_a   1.000
_cell.length_b   1.000
_cell.length_c   1.000
_cell.angle_alpha   90.00
_cell.angle_beta   90.00
_cell.angle_gamma   90.00
#
_symmetry.space_group_name_H-M   'P 1'
#
loop_
_entity.id
_entity.type
_entity.pdbx_description
1 polymer ?
#
loop_
_entity_poly.entity_id
_entity_poly.type
_entity_poly.pdbx_seq_one_letter_code
_entity_poly.pdbx_strand_id
1 'polypeptide(L)'
;MFTRLQLSDSTAANVEWDMTPDLAFCTFSAKGLRDDLSNSDERVCYFFVDNYGELPRLYLMERGTRFVNILAEVKAPIEMLNDAIISHGSALSSKDNFPVDAALKAWLISEVVERENSPFLFPTLQQSTEREDFGVPLPVAGEGGFQGPRRSLPQEQCTLSENQLEQIITQWNFYDTLLNPLGEFTNALTDSGDGLTVIDEATGIMWQRSGLDLSSIRKMTRDIEELNKKSFAGYHDWRFPTVEEAMSLMETSPNAKGLYLHSCFSKEQPFIFVAAKRSPTGYWFVDYKQGKVYWSSGTVPGGFARLCRNGAKR
;
A
#
# COMPACT_ATOMS: atom_id res chain seq x y z
N MET A 1 18.30 -1.42 9.94
CA MET A 1 19.37 -0.47 10.26
C MET A 1 19.48 0.50 9.08
N PHE A 2 18.64 1.53 9.03
CA PHE A 2 18.71 2.59 8.02
C PHE A 2 18.92 3.90 8.77
N THR A 3 20.19 4.18 9.04
CA THR A 3 20.63 5.42 9.66
C THR A 3 20.37 6.53 8.65
N ARG A 4 19.43 7.40 9.01
CA ARG A 4 19.23 8.80 8.58
C ARG A 4 20.04 9.23 7.37
N LEU A 5 19.35 9.62 6.29
CA LEU A 5 19.89 10.27 5.08
C LEU A 5 21.15 11.11 5.38
N GLN A 6 22.29 10.45 5.20
CA GLN A 6 23.62 11.02 5.02
C GLN A 6 24.06 10.45 3.68
N LEU A 7 23.84 11.21 2.61
CA LEU A 7 24.19 10.80 1.25
C LEU A 7 25.72 10.61 1.24
N SER A 8 26.17 9.36 1.20
CA SER A 8 27.59 9.04 1.10
C SER A 8 28.18 9.59 -0.21
N ASP A 9 29.51 9.70 -0.31
CA ASP A 9 30.19 10.04 -1.58
C ASP A 9 29.73 9.14 -2.75
N SER A 10 29.38 7.88 -2.46
CA SER A 10 28.83 6.95 -3.45
C SER A 10 27.40 7.27 -3.89
N THR A 11 26.60 7.96 -3.08
CA THR A 11 25.25 8.39 -3.47
C THR A 11 25.31 9.66 -4.32
N ALA A 12 26.20 10.59 -4.01
CA ALA A 12 26.44 11.80 -4.82
C ALA A 12 26.88 11.46 -6.25
N ALA A 13 27.68 10.40 -6.41
CA ALA A 13 28.11 9.90 -7.72
C ALA A 13 26.99 9.22 -8.54
N ASN A 14 25.89 8.83 -7.91
CA ASN A 14 24.78 8.07 -8.53
C ASN A 14 23.47 8.88 -8.64
N VAL A 15 23.53 10.21 -8.45
CA VAL A 15 22.39 11.09 -8.71
C VAL A 15 22.26 11.31 -10.22
N GLU A 16 21.11 10.96 -10.77
CA GLU A 16 20.74 11.32 -12.13
C GLU A 16 20.12 12.71 -12.12
N TRP A 17 20.71 13.65 -12.86
CA TRP A 17 20.38 15.07 -12.75
C TRP A 17 19.33 15.52 -13.77
N ASP A 18 19.21 14.80 -14.87
CA ASP A 18 18.30 15.13 -15.96
C ASP A 18 16.99 14.33 -15.89
N MET A 19 16.80 13.54 -14.81
CA MET A 19 15.65 12.66 -14.61
C MET A 19 14.45 13.41 -14.01
N THR A 20 13.26 13.08 -14.50
CA THR A 20 11.98 13.49 -13.92
C THR A 20 11.14 12.26 -13.55
N PRO A 21 10.07 12.39 -12.74
CA PRO A 21 9.15 11.29 -12.46
C PRO A 21 8.60 10.61 -13.73
N ASP A 22 8.31 11.39 -14.77
CA ASP A 22 7.81 10.91 -16.06
C ASP A 22 8.88 10.11 -16.82
N LEU A 23 10.11 10.62 -16.88
CA LEU A 23 11.23 9.89 -17.50
C LEU A 23 11.57 8.62 -16.70
N ALA A 24 11.56 8.70 -15.38
CA ALA A 24 11.78 7.58 -14.48
C ALA A 24 10.67 6.52 -14.61
N PHE A 25 9.43 6.94 -14.85
CA PHE A 25 8.33 6.03 -15.17
C PHE A 25 8.58 5.32 -16.50
N CYS A 26 8.98 6.05 -17.55
CA CYS A 26 9.34 5.43 -18.83
C CYS A 26 10.50 4.42 -18.69
N THR A 27 11.55 4.79 -17.95
CA THR A 27 12.75 3.97 -17.79
C THR A 27 12.50 2.71 -16.94
N PHE A 28 11.79 2.83 -15.82
CA PHE A 28 11.65 1.72 -14.85
C PHE A 28 10.27 1.03 -14.85
N SER A 29 9.26 1.62 -15.50
CA SER A 29 7.88 1.11 -15.52
C SER A 29 7.37 0.71 -16.91
N ALA A 30 7.92 1.25 -18.00
CA ALA A 30 7.43 0.92 -19.34
C ALA A 30 7.80 -0.52 -19.73
N LYS A 31 6.81 -1.24 -20.27
CA LYS A 31 6.86 -2.69 -20.50
C LYS A 31 7.96 -3.15 -21.48
N GLY A 32 8.49 -2.26 -22.31
CA GLY A 32 9.49 -2.57 -23.35
C GLY A 32 10.96 -2.54 -22.88
N LEU A 33 11.30 -1.83 -21.81
CA LEU A 33 12.65 -1.84 -21.20
C LEU A 33 12.79 -2.85 -20.04
N ARG A 34 11.68 -3.47 -19.62
CA ARG A 34 11.65 -4.42 -18.51
C ARG A 34 12.37 -5.74 -18.78
N ASP A 35 12.46 -6.14 -20.03
CA ASP A 35 13.05 -7.43 -20.40
C ASP A 35 14.58 -7.43 -20.18
N ASP A 36 15.24 -6.27 -20.33
CA ASP A 36 16.68 -6.10 -20.06
C ASP A 36 17.01 -5.79 -18.60
N LEU A 37 16.07 -5.19 -17.84
CA LEU A 37 16.23 -4.83 -16.41
C LEU A 37 15.62 -5.88 -15.46
N SER A 38 15.30 -7.06 -15.97
CA SER A 38 14.71 -8.13 -15.17
C SER A 38 15.75 -8.61 -14.15
N ASN A 39 15.53 -8.24 -12.89
CA ASN A 39 16.26 -8.68 -11.70
C ASN A 39 17.44 -7.82 -11.21
N SER A 40 17.47 -6.50 -11.47
CA SER A 40 18.46 -5.62 -10.84
C SER A 40 17.94 -4.98 -9.54
N ASP A 41 18.79 -4.96 -8.51
CA ASP A 41 18.65 -4.11 -7.31
C ASP A 41 19.16 -2.68 -7.59
N GLU A 42 19.30 -2.31 -8.87
CA GLU A 42 19.77 -0.98 -9.27
C GLU A 42 18.74 0.07 -8.89
N ARG A 43 19.27 1.14 -8.32
CA ARG A 43 18.51 2.29 -7.86
C ARG A 43 19.18 3.53 -8.40
N VAL A 44 18.35 4.47 -8.82
CA VAL A 44 18.76 5.80 -9.19
C VAL A 44 18.12 6.75 -8.22
N CYS A 45 18.92 7.68 -7.69
CA CYS A 45 18.40 8.83 -6.98
C CYS A 45 18.35 10.01 -7.95
N TYR A 46 17.32 10.83 -7.89
CA TYR A 46 17.27 12.07 -8.68
C TYR A 46 16.50 13.16 -7.94
N PHE A 47 16.83 14.40 -8.26
CA PHE A 47 16.09 15.57 -7.81
C PHE A 47 15.13 16.03 -8.91
N PHE A 48 13.94 16.50 -8.54
CA PHE A 48 13.02 17.09 -9.48
C PHE A 48 12.19 18.20 -8.84
N VAL A 49 11.81 19.18 -9.64
CA VAL A 49 10.90 20.27 -9.27
C VAL A 49 9.47 19.82 -9.57
N ASP A 50 8.63 19.76 -8.54
CA ASP A 50 7.18 19.54 -8.63
C ASP A 50 6.46 20.89 -8.73
N ASN A 51 5.78 21.16 -9.85
CA ASN A 51 5.00 22.38 -10.05
C ASN A 51 3.48 22.12 -10.13
N TYR A 52 2.98 21.04 -9.52
CA TYR A 52 1.53 20.78 -9.47
C TYR A 52 0.79 21.60 -8.40
N GLY A 53 1.51 22.02 -7.35
CA GLY A 53 0.99 22.77 -6.20
C GLY A 53 0.79 24.27 -6.46
N GLU A 54 0.47 25.01 -5.39
CA GLU A 54 0.37 26.48 -5.43
C GLU A 54 1.73 27.18 -5.64
N LEU A 55 2.80 26.55 -5.14
CA LEU A 55 4.19 26.98 -5.30
C LEU A 55 5.04 25.76 -5.67
N PRO A 56 6.07 25.91 -6.51
CA PRO A 56 6.95 24.81 -6.85
C PRO A 56 7.71 24.30 -5.63
N ARG A 57 7.94 23.00 -5.61
CA ARG A 57 8.67 22.29 -4.56
C ARG A 57 9.75 21.42 -5.16
N LEU A 58 10.79 21.11 -4.38
CA LEU A 58 11.91 20.29 -4.81
C LEU A 58 11.99 19.03 -3.95
N TYR A 59 12.11 17.88 -4.59
CA TYR A 59 12.16 16.59 -3.91
C TYR A 59 13.38 15.78 -4.34
N LEU A 60 13.89 14.98 -3.42
CA LEU A 60 14.81 13.89 -3.69
C LEU A 60 14.01 12.58 -3.77
N MET A 61 14.15 11.87 -4.88
CA MET A 61 13.45 10.62 -5.14
C MET A 61 14.41 9.46 -5.34
N GLU A 62 14.06 8.29 -4.81
CA GLU A 62 14.67 6.99 -5.13
C GLU A 62 13.74 6.24 -6.08
N ARG A 63 14.30 5.80 -7.22
CA ARG A 63 13.60 4.98 -8.20
C ARG A 63 14.41 3.76 -8.59
N GLY A 64 13.72 2.62 -8.67
CA GLY A 64 14.19 1.40 -9.33
C GLY A 64 13.00 0.55 -9.72
N THR A 65 13.16 -0.60 -10.38
CA THR A 65 12.01 -1.44 -10.83
C THR A 65 10.99 -1.76 -9.72
N ARG A 66 11.43 -1.80 -8.45
CA ARG A 66 10.64 -2.07 -7.24
C ARG A 66 10.62 -0.93 -6.20
N PHE A 67 11.28 0.20 -6.47
CA PHE A 67 11.42 1.31 -5.52
C PHE A 67 10.81 2.59 -6.09
N VAL A 68 9.86 3.20 -5.37
CA VAL A 68 9.22 4.48 -5.71
C VAL A 68 9.07 5.27 -4.42
N ASN A 69 10.14 5.95 -4.00
CA ASN A 69 10.16 6.62 -2.70
C ASN A 69 10.56 8.08 -2.86
N ILE A 70 9.75 9.02 -2.36
CA ILE A 70 10.23 10.38 -2.09
C ILE A 70 11.03 10.30 -0.79
N LEU A 71 12.35 10.48 -0.89
CA LEU A 71 13.27 10.37 0.24
C LEU A 71 13.27 11.64 1.10
N ALA A 72 13.15 12.80 0.48
CA ALA A 72 13.20 14.09 1.18
C ALA A 72 12.53 15.20 0.36
N GLU A 73 12.02 16.21 1.07
CA GLU A 73 11.78 17.54 0.52
C GLU A 73 13.04 18.40 0.69
N VAL A 74 13.39 19.19 -0.31
CA VAL A 74 14.49 20.16 -0.26
C VAL A 74 13.92 21.58 -0.31
N LYS A 75 14.18 22.39 0.71
CA LYS A 75 13.74 23.79 0.76
C LYS A 75 14.74 24.70 0.03
N ALA A 76 14.72 24.63 -1.29
CA ALA A 76 15.48 25.55 -2.13
C ALA A 76 14.84 26.96 -2.19
N PRO A 77 15.62 28.01 -2.48
CA PRO A 77 15.07 29.35 -2.75
C PRO A 77 14.06 29.30 -3.90
N ILE A 78 12.90 29.94 -3.70
CA ILE A 78 11.79 29.89 -4.66
C ILE A 78 12.15 30.46 -6.03
N GLU A 79 13.03 31.46 -6.07
CA GLU A 79 13.53 32.07 -7.30
C GLU A 79 14.27 31.05 -8.17
N MET A 80 15.10 30.18 -7.56
CA MET A 80 15.81 29.13 -8.28
C MET A 80 14.87 28.05 -8.83
N LEU A 81 13.77 27.76 -8.12
CA LEU A 81 12.76 26.81 -8.62
C LEU A 81 12.00 27.39 -9.82
N ASN A 82 11.65 28.68 -9.76
CA ASN A 82 11.02 29.38 -10.87
C ASN A 82 11.93 29.47 -12.09
N ASP A 83 13.22 29.80 -11.88
CA ASP A 83 14.22 29.87 -12.93
C ASP A 83 14.42 28.52 -13.60
N ALA A 84 14.45 27.42 -12.84
CA ALA A 84 14.52 26.07 -13.39
C ALA A 84 13.33 25.77 -14.31
N ILE A 85 12.09 26.10 -13.91
CA ILE A 85 10.88 25.92 -14.74
C ILE A 85 10.98 26.73 -16.04
N ILE A 86 11.38 28.00 -15.94
CA ILE A 86 11.50 28.91 -17.09
C ILE A 86 12.61 28.45 -18.03
N SER A 87 13.74 27.96 -17.49
CA SER A 87 14.88 27.47 -18.28
C SER A 87 14.51 26.27 -19.15
N HIS A 88 13.54 25.47 -18.72
CA HIS A 88 12.95 24.36 -19.48
C HIS A 88 11.81 24.79 -20.40
N GLY A 89 11.67 26.09 -20.68
CA GLY A 89 10.74 26.64 -21.67
C GLY A 89 9.28 26.63 -21.22
N SER A 90 9.02 26.49 -19.92
CA SER A 90 7.67 26.41 -19.37
C SER A 90 7.27 27.67 -18.61
N ALA A 91 5.96 27.95 -18.58
CA ALA A 91 5.40 29.05 -17.79
C ALA A 91 5.23 28.60 -16.33
N LEU A 92 5.39 29.51 -15.36
CA LEU A 92 5.21 29.18 -13.93
C LEU A 92 3.80 28.64 -13.60
N SER A 93 2.81 28.91 -14.45
CA SER A 93 1.45 28.38 -14.33
C SER A 93 1.26 26.95 -14.85
N SER A 94 2.29 26.33 -15.46
CA SER A 94 2.20 24.97 -15.99
C SER A 94 2.19 23.94 -14.86
N LYS A 95 1.39 22.89 -14.99
CA LYS A 95 1.35 21.80 -14.00
C LYS A 95 2.12 20.60 -14.51
N ASP A 96 3.42 20.57 -14.21
CA ASP A 96 4.33 19.52 -14.66
C ASP A 96 5.50 19.34 -13.68
N ASN A 97 6.30 18.30 -13.89
CA ASN A 97 7.56 18.08 -13.22
C ASN A 97 8.73 18.54 -14.09
N PHE A 98 9.72 19.18 -13.48
CA PHE A 98 10.90 19.67 -14.18
C PHE A 98 12.17 19.05 -13.62
N PRO A 99 13.17 18.75 -14.47
CA PRO A 99 14.49 18.43 -13.98
C PRO A 99 15.12 19.67 -13.33
N VAL A 100 16.24 19.47 -12.63
CA VAL A 100 16.97 20.59 -12.05
C VAL A 100 17.85 21.23 -13.12
N ASP A 101 17.89 22.56 -13.16
CA ASP A 101 18.76 23.28 -14.08
C ASP A 101 20.21 23.35 -13.55
N ALA A 102 21.12 23.94 -14.33
CA ALA A 102 22.53 24.01 -13.97
C ALA A 102 22.78 24.79 -12.67
N ALA A 103 22.01 25.86 -12.42
CA ALA A 103 22.15 26.71 -11.24
C ALA A 103 21.66 25.99 -9.99
N LEU A 104 20.48 25.36 -10.06
CA LEU A 104 19.88 24.59 -8.98
C LEU A 104 20.71 23.34 -8.65
N LYS A 105 21.28 22.67 -9.67
CA LYS A 105 22.23 21.57 -9.49
C LYS A 105 23.47 21.99 -8.71
N ALA A 106 24.10 23.12 -9.09
CA ALA A 106 25.29 23.60 -8.39
C ALA A 106 24.99 23.91 -6.91
N TRP A 107 23.84 24.53 -6.64
CA TRP A 107 23.39 24.80 -5.28
C TRP A 107 23.07 23.53 -4.48
N LEU A 108 22.41 22.54 -5.10
CA LEU A 108 22.14 21.25 -4.49
C LEU A 108 23.44 20.53 -4.10
N ILE A 109 24.44 20.56 -4.97
CA ILE A 109 25.74 19.95 -4.68
C ILE A 109 26.35 20.60 -3.42
N SER A 110 26.46 21.92 -3.38
CA SER A 110 27.14 22.62 -2.29
C SER A 110 26.37 22.62 -0.96
N GLU A 111 25.05 22.83 -1.00
CA GLU A 111 24.25 23.07 0.21
C GLU A 111 23.54 21.82 0.73
N VAL A 112 23.34 20.80 -0.12
CA VAL A 112 22.53 19.62 0.21
C VAL A 112 23.35 18.34 0.15
N VAL A 113 24.15 18.13 -0.89
CA VAL A 113 24.86 16.85 -1.12
C VAL A 113 26.20 16.79 -0.40
N GLU A 114 27.06 17.80 -0.53
CA GLU A 114 28.41 17.81 0.07
C GLU A 114 28.40 18.17 1.56
N ARG A 115 27.26 18.61 2.09
CA ARG A 115 27.12 19.09 3.46
C ARG A 115 26.58 17.99 4.38
N GLU A 116 27.37 17.60 5.38
CA GLU A 116 27.03 16.51 6.32
C GLU A 116 25.68 16.73 7.05
N ASN A 117 25.32 17.98 7.34
CA ASN A 117 24.02 18.37 7.89
C ASN A 117 23.47 19.60 7.14
N SER A 118 22.76 19.35 6.05
CA SER A 118 22.10 20.42 5.31
C SER A 118 20.87 20.94 6.05
N PRO A 119 20.74 22.26 6.28
CA PRO A 119 19.52 22.85 6.85
C PRO A 119 18.36 22.88 5.83
N PHE A 120 18.64 22.57 4.56
CA PHE A 120 17.66 22.62 3.48
C PHE A 120 17.07 21.24 3.14
N LEU A 121 17.67 20.15 3.65
CA LEU A 121 17.19 18.79 3.42
C LEU A 121 16.26 18.37 4.54
N PHE A 122 15.01 18.07 4.20
CA PHE A 122 13.99 17.60 5.12
C PHE A 122 13.60 16.17 4.72
N PRO A 123 14.24 15.15 5.32
CA PRO A 123 13.90 13.75 5.10
C PRO A 123 12.40 13.52 5.25
N THR A 124 11.80 12.93 4.23
CA THR A 124 10.42 12.47 4.26
C THR A 124 10.40 11.21 5.11
N LEU A 125 10.28 11.37 6.42
CA LEU A 125 9.89 10.27 7.31
C LEU A 125 8.44 9.89 6.95
N GLN A 126 8.26 9.05 5.93
CA GLN A 126 7.04 8.30 5.70
C GLN A 126 7.33 6.78 5.70
N GLN A 127 7.82 6.30 6.84
CA GLN A 127 6.93 5.52 7.68
C GLN A 127 6.57 6.43 8.83
N SER A 128 5.28 6.65 9.10
CA SER A 128 4.88 7.30 10.34
C SER A 128 5.52 6.54 11.51
N THR A 129 6.48 7.16 12.19
CA THR A 129 7.11 6.59 13.41
C THR A 129 6.18 6.59 14.62
N GLU A 130 4.94 7.06 14.47
CA GLU A 130 3.90 6.66 15.41
C GLU A 130 3.64 5.18 15.16
N ARG A 131 4.14 4.34 16.09
CA ARG A 131 3.75 2.93 16.18
C ARG A 131 2.23 2.90 16.05
N GLU A 132 1.74 2.29 14.98
CA GLU A 132 0.31 2.25 14.73
C GLU A 132 -0.39 1.67 15.95
N ASP A 133 -1.39 2.39 16.45
CA ASP A 133 -2.20 1.91 17.55
C ASP A 133 -3.10 0.77 17.06
N PHE A 134 -2.85 -0.45 17.55
CA PHE A 134 -3.66 -1.62 17.23
C PHE A 134 -4.85 -1.81 18.18
N GLY A 135 -5.18 -0.77 18.97
CA GLY A 135 -6.24 -0.78 19.95
C GLY A 135 -5.90 -1.65 21.15
N VAL A 136 -6.95 -2.08 21.86
CA VAL A 136 -6.81 -2.97 23.02
C VAL A 136 -6.19 -4.30 22.57
N PRO A 137 -5.17 -4.84 23.28
CA PRO A 137 -4.62 -6.15 22.99
C PRO A 137 -5.69 -7.23 22.96
N LEU A 138 -5.65 -8.08 21.93
CA LEU A 138 -6.56 -9.21 21.81
C LEU A 138 -6.17 -10.32 22.81
N PRO A 139 -7.13 -11.16 23.23
CA PRO A 139 -6.83 -12.39 23.96
C PRO A 139 -5.89 -13.29 23.16
N VAL A 140 -5.01 -14.04 23.82
CA VAL A 140 -4.09 -14.97 23.15
C VAL A 140 -4.85 -16.22 22.68
N ALA A 141 -4.59 -16.66 21.45
CA ALA A 141 -5.26 -17.80 20.85
C ALA A 141 -5.06 -19.09 21.68
N GLY A 142 -6.16 -19.69 22.14
CA GLY A 142 -6.16 -20.87 23.03
C GLY A 142 -6.25 -20.57 24.52
N GLU A 143 -6.11 -19.32 24.96
CA GLU A 143 -6.50 -18.92 26.30
C GLU A 143 -8.02 -18.68 26.34
N GLY A 144 -8.73 -19.46 27.16
CA GLY A 144 -10.17 -19.26 27.41
C GLY A 144 -11.14 -20.02 26.48
N GLY A 145 -10.65 -20.65 25.41
CA GLY A 145 -11.40 -21.59 24.54
C GLY A 145 -12.75 -21.07 24.02
N PHE A 146 -12.80 -20.60 22.78
CA PHE A 146 -14.04 -20.07 22.17
C PHE A 146 -15.22 -21.05 22.27
N GLN A 147 -16.31 -20.59 22.91
CA GLN A 147 -17.55 -21.36 23.15
C GLN A 147 -18.72 -20.93 22.23
N GLY A 148 -18.49 -19.97 21.33
CA GLY A 148 -19.54 -19.47 20.44
C GLY A 148 -19.82 -20.38 19.24
N PRO A 149 -20.87 -20.09 18.45
CA PRO A 149 -21.16 -20.84 17.24
C PRO A 149 -20.07 -20.60 16.20
N ARG A 150 -19.51 -21.69 15.65
CA ARG A 150 -18.57 -21.62 14.53
C ARG A 150 -19.31 -21.47 13.20
N ARG A 151 -18.83 -20.58 12.34
CA ARG A 151 -19.40 -20.29 11.02
C ARG A 151 -18.39 -20.63 9.94
N SER A 152 -18.75 -21.53 9.02
CA SER A 152 -17.89 -21.87 7.88
C SER A 152 -18.24 -20.98 6.70
N LEU A 153 -17.34 -20.08 6.32
CA LEU A 153 -17.51 -19.24 5.13
C LEU A 153 -17.02 -19.97 3.86
N PRO A 154 -17.59 -19.67 2.68
CA PRO A 154 -17.10 -20.19 1.40
C PRO A 154 -15.65 -19.79 1.14
N GLN A 155 -14.84 -20.74 0.67
CA GLN A 155 -13.40 -20.57 0.45
C GLN A 155 -12.99 -20.67 -1.03
N GLU A 156 -13.93 -21.07 -1.88
CA GLU A 156 -13.66 -21.29 -3.30
C GLU A 156 -13.66 -19.98 -4.08
N GLN A 157 -12.78 -19.90 -5.08
CA GLN A 157 -12.81 -18.79 -6.03
C GLN A 157 -14.06 -18.89 -6.88
N CYS A 158 -14.75 -17.76 -7.04
CA CYS A 158 -15.99 -17.68 -7.80
C CYS A 158 -15.99 -16.49 -8.77
N THR A 159 -16.94 -16.50 -9.69
CA THR A 159 -17.29 -15.32 -10.49
C THR A 159 -18.64 -14.81 -10.01
N LEU A 160 -18.73 -13.52 -9.69
CA LEU A 160 -19.93 -12.90 -9.11
C LEU A 160 -20.42 -11.76 -9.99
N SER A 161 -21.73 -11.69 -10.14
CA SER A 161 -22.45 -10.49 -10.58
C SER A 161 -22.84 -9.61 -9.39
N GLU A 162 -23.24 -8.36 -9.67
CA GLU A 162 -23.73 -7.43 -8.65
C GLU A 162 -24.94 -8.00 -7.87
N ASN A 163 -25.90 -8.60 -8.57
CA ASN A 163 -27.07 -9.22 -7.92
C ASN A 163 -26.68 -10.38 -6.98
N GLN A 164 -25.69 -11.20 -7.36
CA GLN A 164 -25.20 -12.28 -6.50
C GLN A 164 -24.45 -11.74 -5.28
N LEU A 165 -23.72 -10.63 -5.44
CA LEU A 165 -23.06 -9.96 -4.33
C LEU A 165 -24.09 -9.43 -3.31
N GLU A 166 -25.16 -8.78 -3.76
CA GLU A 166 -26.26 -8.32 -2.88
C GLU A 166 -26.90 -9.49 -2.10
N GLN A 167 -27.10 -10.62 -2.77
CA GLN A 167 -27.60 -11.85 -2.13
C GLN A 167 -26.63 -12.37 -1.06
N ILE A 168 -25.32 -12.37 -1.33
CA ILE A 168 -24.31 -12.77 -0.35
C ILE A 168 -24.35 -11.86 0.88
N ILE A 169 -24.38 -10.55 0.70
CA ILE A 169 -24.39 -9.56 1.79
C ILE A 169 -25.60 -9.78 2.71
N THR A 170 -26.78 -9.95 2.11
CA THR A 170 -28.03 -10.15 2.86
C THR A 170 -28.12 -11.55 3.49
N GLN A 171 -27.73 -12.60 2.78
CA GLN A 171 -27.77 -13.99 3.27
C GLN A 171 -26.91 -14.20 4.52
N TRP A 172 -25.70 -13.61 4.54
CA TRP A 172 -24.77 -13.73 5.65
C TRP A 172 -24.93 -12.63 6.70
N ASN A 173 -25.87 -11.70 6.48
CA ASN A 173 -26.10 -10.53 7.31
C ASN A 173 -24.85 -9.67 7.49
N PHE A 174 -24.00 -9.54 6.46
CA PHE A 174 -22.83 -8.68 6.54
C PHE A 174 -23.25 -7.21 6.55
N TYR A 175 -22.52 -6.39 7.31
CA TYR A 175 -22.70 -4.94 7.26
C TYR A 175 -22.25 -4.40 5.89
N ASP A 176 -23.08 -3.56 5.28
CA ASP A 176 -22.72 -2.74 4.13
C ASP A 176 -23.47 -1.41 4.26
N THR A 177 -22.76 -0.28 4.11
CA THR A 177 -23.33 1.06 4.35
C THR A 177 -24.55 1.38 3.50
N LEU A 178 -24.71 0.73 2.34
CA LEU A 178 -25.83 0.97 1.43
C LEU A 178 -26.79 -0.22 1.36
N LEU A 179 -26.25 -1.43 1.20
CA LEU A 179 -27.04 -2.63 0.90
C LEU A 179 -27.61 -3.30 2.14
N ASN A 180 -26.91 -3.22 3.28
CA ASN A 180 -27.36 -3.82 4.53
C ASN A 180 -26.83 -3.02 5.75
N PRO A 181 -27.35 -1.80 5.98
CA PRO A 181 -26.81 -0.89 6.99
C PRO A 181 -27.07 -1.33 8.45
N LEU A 182 -27.91 -2.35 8.65
CA LEU A 182 -28.18 -2.98 9.94
C LEU A 182 -27.58 -4.39 10.03
N GLY A 183 -26.81 -4.79 9.03
CA GLY A 183 -26.08 -6.06 9.03
C GLY A 183 -25.05 -6.09 10.14
N GLU A 184 -24.80 -7.29 10.66
CA GLU A 184 -23.80 -7.55 11.67
C GLU A 184 -23.30 -8.99 11.53
N PHE A 185 -21.97 -9.12 11.55
CA PHE A 185 -21.29 -10.41 11.65
C PHE A 185 -20.30 -10.35 12.80
N THR A 186 -20.52 -11.18 13.83
CA THR A 186 -19.68 -11.19 15.03
C THR A 186 -18.46 -12.10 14.84
N ASN A 187 -17.26 -11.54 14.86
CA ASN A 187 -16.00 -12.29 14.95
C ASN A 187 -15.59 -12.53 16.41
N ALA A 188 -14.67 -13.47 16.61
CA ALA A 188 -13.97 -13.70 17.88
C ALA A 188 -12.46 -13.65 17.64
N LEU A 189 -11.92 -12.44 17.52
CA LEU A 189 -10.52 -12.19 17.17
C LEU A 189 -9.59 -12.46 18.35
N THR A 190 -8.54 -13.23 18.11
CA THR A 190 -7.47 -13.57 19.07
C THR A 190 -6.10 -13.35 18.46
N ASP A 191 -5.12 -13.02 19.30
CA ASP A 191 -3.73 -12.87 18.90
C ASP A 191 -3.06 -14.25 18.73
N SER A 192 -2.41 -14.48 17.60
CA SER A 192 -1.59 -15.68 17.39
C SER A 192 -0.30 -15.67 18.22
N GLY A 193 0.08 -14.52 18.80
CA GLY A 193 1.28 -14.36 19.64
C GLY A 193 2.57 -14.10 18.86
N ASP A 194 2.50 -13.97 17.53
CA ASP A 194 3.62 -13.65 16.64
C ASP A 194 3.74 -12.14 16.34
N GLY A 195 2.73 -11.36 16.74
CA GLY A 195 2.62 -9.92 16.43
C GLY A 195 2.32 -9.62 14.95
N LEU A 196 2.12 -10.63 14.11
CA LEU A 196 1.93 -10.54 12.67
C LEU A 196 0.54 -11.00 12.23
N THR A 197 -0.09 -11.90 12.98
CA THR A 197 -1.35 -12.54 12.60
C THR A 197 -2.42 -12.46 13.69
N VAL A 198 -3.67 -12.66 13.28
CA VAL A 198 -4.86 -12.70 14.13
C VAL A 198 -5.70 -13.88 13.68
N ILE A 199 -6.28 -14.62 14.63
CA ILE A 199 -7.20 -15.72 14.35
C ILE A 199 -8.61 -15.29 14.72
N ASP A 200 -9.54 -15.43 13.80
CA ASP A 200 -10.96 -15.38 14.12
C ASP A 200 -11.44 -16.78 14.54
N GLU A 201 -11.63 -17.00 15.83
CA GLU A 201 -12.07 -18.28 16.39
C GLU A 201 -13.50 -18.65 15.98
N ALA A 202 -14.32 -17.66 15.57
CA ALA A 202 -15.68 -17.91 15.09
C ALA A 202 -15.68 -18.54 13.69
N THR A 203 -14.75 -18.17 12.82
CA THR A 203 -14.63 -18.71 11.45
C THR A 203 -13.52 -19.74 11.29
N GLY A 204 -12.57 -19.77 12.23
CA GLY A 204 -11.34 -20.55 12.13
C GLY A 204 -10.36 -19.99 11.08
N ILE A 205 -10.53 -18.75 10.63
CA ILE A 205 -9.67 -18.12 9.63
C ILE A 205 -8.57 -17.35 10.33
N MET A 206 -7.34 -17.48 9.84
CA MET A 206 -6.21 -16.67 10.27
C MET A 206 -5.91 -15.59 9.23
N TRP A 207 -5.67 -14.39 9.71
CA TRP A 207 -5.50 -13.17 8.94
C TRP A 207 -4.15 -12.52 9.21
N GLN A 208 -3.59 -11.86 8.20
CA GLN A 208 -2.50 -10.94 8.43
C GLN A 208 -3.00 -9.66 9.14
N ARG A 209 -2.24 -9.18 10.13
CA ARG A 209 -2.47 -7.87 10.78
C ARG A 209 -2.17 -6.71 9.84
N SER A 210 -1.07 -6.82 9.12
CA SER A 210 -0.67 -5.91 8.04
C SER A 210 -0.64 -6.69 6.73
N GLY A 211 -1.10 -6.04 5.67
CA GLY A 211 -1.25 -6.64 4.36
C GLY A 211 -0.07 -6.38 3.41
N LEU A 212 -0.32 -6.65 2.13
CA LEU A 212 0.54 -6.23 1.03
C LEU A 212 0.08 -4.86 0.52
N ASP A 213 1.07 -4.04 0.16
CA ASP A 213 0.86 -2.67 -0.32
C ASP A 213 0.24 -2.62 -1.74
N LEU A 214 -0.16 -1.42 -2.14
CA LEU A 214 -0.82 -1.13 -3.41
C LEU A 214 0.00 -1.66 -4.59
N SER A 215 -0.59 -2.60 -5.32
CA SER A 215 0.03 -3.11 -6.54
C SER A 215 -1.00 -3.66 -7.51
N SER A 216 -0.58 -3.93 -8.74
CA SER A 216 -1.43 -4.63 -9.70
C SER A 216 -1.75 -6.05 -9.23
N ILE A 217 -2.95 -6.54 -9.52
CA ILE A 217 -3.33 -7.92 -9.13
C ILE A 217 -2.34 -9.00 -9.63
N ARG A 218 -1.74 -8.82 -10.81
CA ARG A 218 -0.70 -9.72 -11.34
C ARG A 218 0.60 -9.71 -10.53
N LYS A 219 1.03 -8.54 -10.05
CA LYS A 219 2.18 -8.43 -9.15
C LYS A 219 1.82 -9.04 -7.80
N MET A 220 0.65 -8.71 -7.28
CA MET A 220 0.19 -9.23 -6.00
C MET A 220 0.10 -10.76 -5.96
N THR A 221 -0.37 -11.42 -7.01
CA THR A 221 -0.34 -12.89 -7.09
C THR A 221 1.08 -13.44 -6.96
N ARG A 222 2.08 -12.81 -7.62
CA ARG A 222 3.49 -13.22 -7.49
C ARG A 222 4.05 -12.94 -6.09
N ASP A 223 3.68 -11.82 -5.49
CA ASP A 223 4.11 -11.46 -4.14
C ASP A 223 3.54 -12.46 -3.10
N ILE A 224 2.30 -12.94 -3.29
CA ILE A 224 1.71 -14.01 -2.47
C ILE A 224 2.50 -15.33 -2.62
N GLU A 225 2.84 -15.72 -3.85
CA GLU A 225 3.67 -16.92 -4.09
C GLU A 225 5.05 -16.81 -3.42
N GLU A 226 5.69 -15.64 -3.48
CA GLU A 226 6.97 -15.40 -2.82
C GLU A 226 6.83 -15.40 -1.28
N LEU A 227 5.77 -14.77 -0.76
CA LEU A 227 5.44 -14.75 0.66
C LEU A 227 5.25 -16.17 1.22
N ASN A 228 4.56 -17.02 0.46
CA ASN A 228 4.38 -18.44 0.78
C ASN A 228 5.70 -19.22 0.71
N LYS A 229 6.56 -18.98 -0.29
CA LYS A 229 7.90 -19.59 -0.35
C LYS A 229 8.78 -19.18 0.84
N LYS A 230 8.61 -17.96 1.36
CA LYS A 230 9.32 -17.44 2.53
C LYS A 230 8.73 -17.88 3.86
N SER A 231 7.63 -18.63 3.88
CA SER A 231 6.99 -19.15 5.11
C SER A 231 6.56 -18.01 6.05
N PHE A 232 5.89 -16.97 5.54
CA PHE A 232 5.46 -15.86 6.38
C PHE A 232 4.63 -16.35 7.58
N ALA A 233 5.02 -15.90 8.78
CA ALA A 233 4.49 -16.37 10.06
C ALA A 233 4.52 -17.91 10.25
N GLY A 234 5.46 -18.60 9.57
CA GLY A 234 5.59 -20.06 9.60
C GLY A 234 4.68 -20.81 8.63
N TYR A 235 4.02 -20.11 7.70
CA TYR A 235 2.96 -20.68 6.86
C TYR A 235 3.17 -20.43 5.36
N HIS A 236 2.63 -21.33 4.53
CA HIS A 236 2.90 -21.41 3.08
C HIS A 236 1.64 -21.39 2.19
N ASP A 237 0.47 -21.16 2.78
CA ASP A 237 -0.85 -21.30 2.16
C ASP A 237 -1.68 -20.01 2.25
N TRP A 238 -1.00 -18.86 2.36
CA TRP A 238 -1.64 -17.55 2.31
C TRP A 238 -2.29 -17.31 0.94
N ARG A 239 -3.50 -16.79 0.94
CA ARG A 239 -4.29 -16.51 -0.25
C ARG A 239 -5.09 -15.22 -0.13
N PHE A 240 -5.61 -14.75 -1.25
CA PHE A 240 -6.69 -13.77 -1.22
C PHE A 240 -7.90 -14.35 -0.46
N PRO A 241 -8.62 -13.52 0.32
CA PRO A 241 -9.89 -13.90 0.91
C PRO A 241 -10.98 -14.01 -0.16
N THR A 242 -12.01 -14.80 0.11
CA THR A 242 -13.27 -14.70 -0.63
C THR A 242 -14.01 -13.42 -0.25
N VAL A 243 -15.10 -13.11 -0.96
CA VAL A 243 -15.92 -11.93 -0.64
C VAL A 243 -16.52 -12.08 0.76
N GLU A 244 -17.04 -13.26 1.07
CA GLU A 244 -17.64 -13.59 2.37
C GLU A 244 -16.63 -13.45 3.49
N GLU A 245 -15.42 -13.97 3.31
CA GLU A 245 -14.35 -13.85 4.32
C GLU A 245 -13.95 -12.40 4.54
N ALA A 246 -13.75 -11.62 3.48
CA ALA A 246 -13.37 -10.22 3.61
C ALA A 246 -14.49 -9.35 4.21
N MET A 247 -15.75 -9.60 3.84
CA MET A 247 -16.93 -8.93 4.39
C MET A 247 -17.20 -9.32 5.84
N SER A 248 -16.80 -10.53 6.25
CA SER A 248 -16.95 -10.96 7.65
C SER A 248 -16.14 -10.13 8.64
N LEU A 249 -15.13 -9.37 8.18
CA LEU A 249 -14.36 -8.44 9.00
C LEU A 249 -14.96 -7.03 9.06
N MET A 250 -16.03 -6.76 8.29
CA MET A 250 -16.63 -5.43 8.21
C MET A 250 -17.37 -5.10 9.50
N GLU A 251 -16.93 -4.06 10.19
CA GLU A 251 -17.58 -3.54 11.40
C GLU A 251 -18.70 -2.56 11.05
N THR A 252 -19.66 -2.38 11.96
CA THR A 252 -20.82 -1.49 11.74
C THR A 252 -20.50 0.00 11.91
N SER A 253 -19.32 0.32 12.48
CA SER A 253 -18.88 1.69 12.71
C SER A 253 -17.37 1.84 12.47
N PRO A 254 -16.91 3.02 12.03
CA PRO A 254 -15.49 3.25 11.82
C PRO A 254 -14.77 3.36 13.17
N ASN A 255 -13.59 2.73 13.25
CA ASN A 255 -12.69 2.82 14.39
C ASN A 255 -11.93 4.18 14.43
N ALA A 256 -10.99 4.34 15.37
CA ALA A 256 -10.17 5.56 15.50
C ALA A 256 -9.29 5.86 14.27
N LYS A 257 -9.03 4.85 13.42
CA LYS A 257 -8.31 4.97 12.14
C LYS A 257 -9.26 5.40 11.00
N GLY A 258 -10.55 5.53 11.29
CA GLY A 258 -11.61 5.83 10.34
C GLY A 258 -11.87 4.70 9.37
N LEU A 259 -11.73 3.44 9.81
CA LEU A 259 -12.03 2.22 9.04
C LEU A 259 -13.12 1.40 9.73
N TYR A 260 -14.07 0.86 8.96
CA TYR A 260 -15.09 -0.12 9.35
C TYR A 260 -14.45 -1.51 9.53
N LEU A 261 -13.48 -1.59 10.44
CA LEU A 261 -12.65 -2.75 10.68
C LEU A 261 -12.19 -2.75 12.13
N HIS A 262 -12.00 -3.92 12.73
CA HIS A 262 -11.45 -3.99 14.07
C HIS A 262 -10.05 -3.34 14.15
N SER A 263 -9.76 -2.61 15.23
CA SER A 263 -8.52 -1.80 15.36
C SER A 263 -7.23 -2.65 15.36
N CYS A 264 -7.33 -3.95 15.61
CA CYS A 264 -6.19 -4.88 15.57
C CYS A 264 -5.56 -5.05 14.17
N PHE A 265 -6.22 -4.54 13.14
CA PHE A 265 -5.75 -4.55 11.76
C PHE A 265 -5.12 -3.21 11.38
N SER A 266 -4.11 -3.24 10.52
CA SER A 266 -3.42 -2.04 10.05
C SER A 266 -4.32 -1.18 9.14
N LYS A 267 -4.18 0.14 9.24
CA LYS A 267 -4.83 1.15 8.39
C LYS A 267 -4.26 1.23 6.97
N GLU A 268 -3.08 0.64 6.75
CA GLU A 268 -2.37 0.72 5.47
C GLU A 268 -3.12 0.04 4.32
N GLN A 269 -4.07 -0.85 4.62
CA GLN A 269 -4.93 -1.52 3.64
C GLN A 269 -6.40 -1.12 3.83
N PRO A 270 -6.79 0.10 3.39
CA PRO A 270 -8.16 0.62 3.56
C PRO A 270 -9.18 -0.13 2.71
N PHE A 271 -8.76 -0.74 1.61
CA PHE A 271 -9.56 -1.63 0.78
C PHE A 271 -8.68 -2.75 0.23
N ILE A 272 -9.23 -3.94 0.05
CA ILE A 272 -8.45 -5.11 -0.38
C ILE A 272 -9.08 -5.81 -1.57
N PHE A 273 -8.23 -6.42 -2.40
CA PHE A 273 -8.68 -7.42 -3.36
C PHE A 273 -9.28 -8.63 -2.65
N VAL A 274 -10.29 -9.20 -3.31
CA VAL A 274 -10.82 -10.52 -3.00
C VAL A 274 -10.60 -11.45 -4.18
N ALA A 275 -10.67 -12.76 -3.92
CA ALA A 275 -10.36 -13.77 -4.92
C ALA A 275 -11.41 -13.87 -6.05
N ALA A 276 -12.62 -13.33 -5.82
CA ALA A 276 -13.70 -13.37 -6.79
C ALA A 276 -13.46 -12.44 -7.99
N LYS A 277 -13.81 -12.93 -9.19
CA LYS A 277 -13.88 -12.09 -10.40
C LYS A 277 -15.29 -11.55 -10.60
N ARG A 278 -15.41 -10.40 -11.26
CA ARG A 278 -16.70 -9.86 -11.66
C ARG A 278 -17.14 -10.41 -13.02
N SER A 279 -18.42 -10.76 -13.14
CA SER A 279 -19.10 -11.00 -14.41
C SER A 279 -19.77 -9.70 -14.91
N PRO A 280 -19.64 -9.33 -16.20
CA PRO A 280 -18.92 -10.06 -17.24
C PRO A 280 -17.39 -9.87 -17.19
N THR A 281 -16.92 -8.77 -16.60
CA THR A 281 -15.48 -8.48 -16.43
C THR A 281 -15.22 -7.62 -15.19
N GLY A 282 -13.99 -7.71 -14.67
CA GLY A 282 -13.49 -6.87 -13.59
C GLY A 282 -13.12 -7.64 -12.33
N TYR A 283 -12.80 -6.90 -11.28
CA TYR A 283 -12.33 -7.41 -10.00
C TYR A 283 -13.07 -6.76 -8.87
N TRP A 284 -13.35 -7.53 -7.82
CA TRP A 284 -14.04 -7.08 -6.62
C TRP A 284 -13.05 -6.62 -5.55
N PHE A 285 -13.51 -5.69 -4.71
CA PHE A 285 -12.79 -5.14 -3.58
C PHE A 285 -13.73 -4.98 -2.40
N VAL A 286 -13.25 -5.27 -1.21
CA VAL A 286 -13.92 -4.85 0.04
C VAL A 286 -13.24 -3.59 0.53
N ASP A 287 -13.99 -2.51 0.67
CA ASP A 287 -13.51 -1.19 1.09
C ASP A 287 -13.95 -0.91 2.53
N TYR A 288 -13.01 -1.08 3.46
CA TYR A 288 -13.20 -0.80 4.88
C TYR A 288 -13.18 0.70 5.18
N LYS A 289 -12.71 1.56 4.28
CA LYS A 289 -12.80 3.02 4.46
C LYS A 289 -14.24 3.51 4.27
N GLN A 290 -14.95 2.89 3.33
CA GLN A 290 -16.32 3.27 2.97
C GLN A 290 -17.38 2.29 3.47
N GLY A 291 -16.97 1.18 4.07
CA GLY A 291 -17.88 0.19 4.65
C GLY A 291 -18.72 -0.55 3.62
N LYS A 292 -18.16 -0.86 2.44
CA LYS A 292 -18.92 -1.50 1.35
C LYS A 292 -18.03 -2.20 0.32
N VAL A 293 -18.67 -2.90 -0.61
CA VAL A 293 -17.98 -3.62 -1.71
C VAL A 293 -17.97 -2.79 -2.99
N TYR A 294 -16.84 -2.81 -3.70
CA TYR A 294 -16.64 -2.14 -4.98
C TYR A 294 -16.12 -3.07 -6.04
N TRP A 295 -16.20 -2.65 -7.31
CA TRP A 295 -15.52 -3.31 -8.40
C TRP A 295 -14.83 -2.33 -9.34
N SER A 296 -13.84 -2.83 -10.08
CA SER A 296 -13.19 -2.11 -11.17
C SER A 296 -13.16 -2.96 -12.44
N SER A 297 -13.52 -2.35 -13.58
CA SER A 297 -13.43 -2.95 -14.93
C SER A 297 -12.03 -2.88 -15.53
N GLY A 298 -11.03 -2.34 -14.81
CA GLY A 298 -9.67 -2.21 -15.30
C GLY A 298 -9.08 -3.56 -15.75
N THR A 299 -8.33 -3.56 -16.86
CA THR A 299 -7.62 -4.75 -17.35
C THR A 299 -6.51 -5.20 -16.40
N VAL A 300 -5.95 -4.26 -15.63
CA VAL A 300 -4.97 -4.47 -14.56
C VAL A 300 -5.25 -3.48 -13.42
N PRO A 301 -6.22 -3.74 -12.54
CA PRO A 301 -6.51 -2.82 -11.46
C PRO A 301 -5.38 -2.84 -10.42
N GLY A 302 -5.22 -1.72 -9.72
CA GLY A 302 -4.41 -1.61 -8.51
C GLY A 302 -5.28 -1.76 -7.26
N GLY A 303 -4.74 -2.37 -6.22
CA GLY A 303 -5.37 -2.49 -4.92
C GLY A 303 -4.40 -3.05 -3.89
N PHE A 304 -4.84 -3.13 -2.64
CA PHE A 304 -4.08 -3.74 -1.55
C PHE A 304 -4.51 -5.19 -1.32
N ALA A 305 -3.77 -5.95 -0.51
CA ALA A 305 -4.18 -7.28 -0.06
C ALA A 305 -4.08 -7.40 1.45
N ARG A 306 -5.05 -8.04 2.08
CA ARG A 306 -4.90 -8.64 3.41
C ARG A 306 -5.12 -10.12 3.24
N LEU A 307 -4.05 -10.90 3.35
CA LEU A 307 -4.15 -12.33 3.07
C LEU A 307 -4.78 -13.07 4.25
N CYS A 308 -5.46 -14.15 3.92
CA CYS A 308 -5.98 -15.08 4.89
C CYS A 308 -5.47 -16.49 4.58
N ARG A 309 -5.58 -17.35 5.57
CA ARG A 309 -5.42 -18.79 5.44
C ARG A 309 -6.40 -19.49 6.36
N ASN A 310 -6.61 -20.77 6.10
CA ASN A 310 -7.37 -21.60 7.05
C ASN A 310 -6.52 -21.82 8.30
N GLY A 311 -7.09 -21.58 9.47
CA GLY A 311 -6.48 -21.94 10.74
C GLY A 311 -6.22 -23.45 10.79
N ALA A 312 -5.24 -23.87 11.59
CA ALA A 312 -5.07 -25.28 11.87
C ALA A 312 -6.39 -25.82 12.45
N LYS A 313 -6.96 -26.87 11.84
CA LYS A 313 -8.05 -27.62 12.46
C LYS A 313 -7.52 -28.14 13.79
N ARG A 314 -7.88 -27.48 14.89
CA ARG A 314 -7.67 -28.00 16.25
C ARG A 314 -8.66 -29.12 16.51
#